data_AF-A0A496UH76-F1
#
_entry.id   AF-A0A496UH76-F1
#
_cell.length_a   1.000
_cell.length_b   1.000
_cell.length_c   1.000
_cell.angle_alpha   90.00
_cell.angle_beta   90.00
_cell.angle_gamma   90.00
#
_symmetry.space_group_name_H-M   'P 1'
#
loop_
_entity.id
_entity.type
_entity.pdbx_description
1 polymer ?
#
loop_
_entity_poly.entity_id
_entity_poly.type
_entity_poly.pdbx_seq_one_letter_code
_entity_poly.pdbx_strand_id
1 'polypeptide(L)'
;MHGRLPESILNSDRIIAASVRNPWDWYVSVWAYGCDGEGALYDKLTGSRKLQGHGYRESLITGVSNFLYELRRSRRPWRETYIDSSSPVLFRRWLTALLDPERSRDLGESYDRSPLSRFAGFYTYRYCLMFHRTVEHLYNGDVCNQESLMEADRRLNIIQYMLRTEDLTDGILELLERAGITIDSNVRDEILVMNRTNPSSRKKDISFYYDKATSDLVGNRDALIVNKYGYRPPQTDAK
;
A
#
# COMPACT_ATOMS: atom_id res chain seq x y z
N MET A 1 -13.11 2.41 5.56
CA MET A 1 -13.05 3.30 4.40
C MET A 1 -12.51 4.63 4.91
N HIS A 2 -11.40 5.13 4.36
CA HIS A 2 -10.93 6.46 4.70
C HIS A 2 -11.97 7.49 4.23
N GLY A 3 -12.20 8.54 5.03
CA GLY A 3 -13.07 9.64 4.63
C GLY A 3 -12.52 10.34 3.39
N ARG A 4 -13.41 10.72 2.46
CA ARG A 4 -13.03 11.57 1.33
C ARG A 4 -12.87 13.01 1.81
N LEU A 5 -11.96 13.75 1.19
CA LEU A 5 -11.92 15.19 1.38
C LEU A 5 -13.23 15.81 0.84
N PRO A 6 -13.86 16.73 1.58
CA PRO A 6 -15.05 17.41 1.11
C PRO A 6 -14.71 18.30 -0.09
N GLU A 7 -15.69 18.51 -0.98
CA GLU A 7 -15.54 19.40 -2.15
C GLU A 7 -15.10 20.82 -1.77
N SER A 8 -15.47 21.30 -0.58
CA SER A 8 -15.01 22.60 -0.08
C SER A 8 -13.50 22.67 0.13
N ILE A 9 -12.84 21.56 0.48
CA ILE A 9 -11.37 21.50 0.58
C ILE A 9 -10.76 21.30 -0.81
N LEU A 10 -11.34 20.42 -1.64
CA LEU A 10 -10.84 20.15 -2.99
C LEU A 10 -10.82 21.39 -3.89
N ASN A 11 -11.75 22.33 -3.66
CA ASN A 11 -11.88 23.58 -4.39
C ASN A 11 -11.34 24.80 -3.61
N SER A 12 -10.53 24.57 -2.57
CA SER A 12 -9.88 25.65 -1.79
C SER A 12 -8.42 25.83 -2.20
N ASP A 13 -7.81 26.92 -1.73
CA ASP A 13 -6.38 27.19 -1.92
C ASP A 13 -5.46 26.37 -0.99
N ARG A 14 -6.00 25.35 -0.31
CA ARG A 14 -5.21 24.49 0.58
C ARG A 14 -4.38 23.50 -0.23
N ILE A 15 -3.12 23.34 0.17
CA ILE A 15 -2.26 22.31 -0.40
C ILE A 15 -2.70 20.94 0.11
N ILE A 16 -3.01 20.04 -0.82
CA ILE A 16 -3.31 18.65 -0.51
C ILE A 16 -2.02 17.85 -0.67
N ALA A 17 -1.40 17.53 0.47
CA ALA A 17 -0.20 16.72 0.52
C ALA A 17 -0.48 15.30 1.03
N ALA A 18 0.31 14.36 0.56
CA ALA A 18 0.34 12.99 1.09
C ALA A 18 1.78 12.46 1.07
N SER A 19 1.98 11.26 1.60
CA SER A 19 3.26 10.57 1.51
C SER A 19 3.16 9.26 0.74
N VAL A 20 4.26 8.93 0.07
CA VAL A 20 4.48 7.68 -0.64
C VAL A 20 5.73 7.00 -0.09
N ARG A 21 5.72 5.67 -0.08
CA ARG A 21 6.88 4.86 0.26
C ARG A 21 7.39 4.17 -0.99
N ASN A 22 8.69 3.90 -1.02
CA ASN A 22 9.26 2.95 -1.95
C ASN A 22 8.48 1.61 -1.87
N PRO A 23 7.91 1.10 -2.98
CA PRO A 23 7.11 -0.14 -2.96
C PRO A 23 7.85 -1.34 -2.38
N TRP A 24 9.15 -1.50 -2.69
CA TRP A 24 9.95 -2.61 -2.17
C TRP A 24 10.13 -2.51 -0.64
N ASP A 25 10.38 -1.31 -0.12
CA ASP A 25 10.47 -1.07 1.33
C ASP A 25 9.10 -1.22 2.01
N TRP A 26 8.02 -0.79 1.35
CA TRP A 26 6.65 -0.91 1.87
C TRP A 26 6.28 -2.35 2.16
N TYR A 27 6.50 -3.27 1.22
CA TYR A 27 6.18 -4.69 1.41
C TYR A 27 6.98 -5.32 2.54
N VAL A 28 8.29 -5.04 2.63
CA VAL A 28 9.14 -5.54 3.71
C VAL A 28 8.67 -4.98 5.06
N SER A 29 8.38 -3.69 5.13
CA SER A 29 7.90 -3.02 6.35
C SER A 29 6.56 -3.59 6.82
N VAL A 30 5.59 -3.75 5.91
CA VAL A 30 4.26 -4.30 6.24
C VAL A 30 4.36 -5.76 6.68
N TRP A 31 5.18 -6.56 6.01
CA TRP A 31 5.38 -7.96 6.38
C TRP A 31 6.08 -8.09 7.73
N ALA A 32 7.19 -7.38 7.94
CA ALA A 32 7.95 -7.44 9.18
C ALA A 32 7.10 -6.99 10.39
N TYR A 33 6.31 -5.92 10.24
CA TYR A 33 5.36 -5.50 11.27
C TYR A 33 4.29 -6.57 11.57
N GLY A 34 3.84 -7.29 10.54
CA GLY A 34 2.96 -8.44 10.72
C GLY A 34 3.61 -9.63 11.43
N CYS A 35 4.92 -9.85 11.26
CA CYS A 35 5.65 -10.87 12.02
C CYS A 35 5.72 -10.53 13.51
N ASP A 36 5.66 -9.25 13.87
CA ASP A 36 5.55 -8.79 15.26
C ASP A 36 4.12 -8.95 15.82
N GLY A 37 3.19 -9.52 15.04
CA GLY A 37 1.80 -9.74 15.42
C GLY A 37 0.90 -8.52 15.22
N GLU A 38 1.39 -7.50 14.50
CA GLU A 38 0.76 -6.20 14.40
C GLU A 38 0.23 -5.87 12.99
N GLY A 39 -0.74 -4.97 12.95
CA GLY A 39 -1.22 -4.36 11.71
C GLY A 39 -2.44 -5.05 11.07
N ALA A 40 -3.29 -4.22 10.48
CA ALA A 40 -4.60 -4.65 9.96
C ALA A 40 -4.53 -5.75 8.88
N LEU A 41 -3.45 -5.78 8.08
CA LEU A 41 -3.28 -6.82 7.07
C LEU A 41 -2.94 -8.18 7.72
N TYR A 42 -2.06 -8.18 8.73
CA TYR A 42 -1.78 -9.38 9.50
C TYR A 42 -3.07 -9.93 10.13
N ASP A 43 -3.82 -9.10 10.87
CA ASP A 43 -5.09 -9.49 11.50
C ASP A 43 -6.09 -10.07 10.50
N LYS A 44 -6.14 -9.51 9.30
CA LYS A 44 -7.04 -9.95 8.24
C LYS A 44 -6.66 -11.34 7.71
N LEU A 45 -5.37 -11.61 7.55
CA LEU A 45 -4.83 -12.84 7.00
C LEU A 45 -4.74 -13.97 8.03
N THR A 46 -4.42 -13.64 9.29
CA THR A 46 -4.08 -14.63 10.33
C THR A 46 -5.10 -14.73 11.47
N GLY A 47 -5.93 -13.70 11.67
CA GLY A 47 -6.76 -13.55 12.87
C GLY A 47 -7.87 -14.60 13.03
N SER A 48 -8.85 -14.31 13.88
CA SER A 48 -10.01 -15.19 14.07
C SER A 48 -11.05 -15.02 12.96
N ARG A 49 -11.86 -16.06 12.73
CA ARG A 49 -13.01 -16.00 11.83
C ARG A 49 -14.00 -14.97 12.35
N LYS A 50 -14.41 -14.02 11.50
CA LYS A 50 -15.46 -13.06 11.84
C LYS A 50 -16.81 -13.63 11.43
N LEU A 51 -17.76 -13.70 12.35
CA LEU A 51 -19.14 -14.13 12.07
C LEU A 51 -20.00 -13.01 11.48
N GLN A 52 -19.60 -11.76 11.69
CA GLN A 52 -20.31 -10.56 11.27
C GLN A 52 -19.49 -9.76 10.25
N GLY A 53 -20.15 -8.83 9.54
CA GLY A 53 -19.48 -7.91 8.62
C GLY A 53 -19.30 -8.43 7.19
N HIS A 54 -20.09 -9.42 6.75
CA HIS A 54 -19.97 -10.02 5.41
C HIS A 54 -20.72 -9.29 4.30
N GLY A 55 -21.38 -8.15 4.62
CA GLY A 55 -22.14 -7.37 3.63
C GLY A 55 -23.60 -7.82 3.47
N TYR A 56 -24.16 -8.59 4.42
CA TYR A 56 -25.56 -9.04 4.39
C TYR A 56 -26.58 -7.91 4.23
N ARG A 57 -26.25 -6.69 4.70
CA ARG A 57 -27.10 -5.50 4.58
C ARG A 57 -27.17 -4.94 3.17
N GLU A 58 -26.13 -5.17 2.36
CA GLU A 58 -26.04 -4.69 0.98
C GLU A 58 -26.53 -5.75 -0.01
N SER A 59 -26.17 -7.02 0.23
CA SER A 59 -26.62 -8.16 -0.56
C SER A 59 -26.51 -9.45 0.24
N LEU A 60 -27.64 -10.16 0.39
CA LEU A 60 -27.70 -11.45 1.07
C LEU A 60 -26.84 -12.50 0.39
N ILE A 61 -26.88 -12.56 -0.95
CA ILE A 61 -26.10 -13.52 -1.74
C ILE A 61 -24.61 -13.30 -1.53
N THR A 62 -24.17 -12.05 -1.61
CA THR A 62 -22.78 -11.66 -1.37
C THR A 62 -22.37 -11.97 0.07
N GLY A 63 -23.24 -11.70 1.04
CA GLY A 63 -23.03 -12.01 2.44
C GLY A 63 -22.81 -13.50 2.71
N VAL A 64 -23.67 -14.36 2.16
CA VAL A 64 -23.55 -15.82 2.29
C VAL A 64 -22.28 -16.32 1.60
N SER A 65 -21.97 -15.85 0.39
CA SER A 65 -20.74 -16.22 -0.33
C SER A 65 -19.49 -15.86 0.47
N ASN A 66 -19.44 -14.65 1.05
CA ASN A 66 -18.32 -14.20 1.87
C ASN A 66 -18.18 -15.02 3.16
N PHE A 67 -19.29 -15.37 3.80
CA PHE A 67 -19.28 -16.22 4.98
C PHE A 67 -18.78 -17.64 4.67
N LEU A 68 -19.27 -18.26 3.60
CA LEU A 68 -18.79 -19.57 3.17
C LEU A 68 -17.30 -19.56 2.82
N TYR A 69 -16.83 -18.49 2.18
CA TYR A 69 -15.40 -18.30 1.92
C TYR A 69 -14.60 -18.20 3.21
N GLU A 70 -15.04 -17.41 4.19
CA GLU A 70 -14.38 -17.27 5.49
C GLU A 70 -14.36 -18.58 6.31
N LEU A 71 -15.35 -19.45 6.14
CA LEU A 71 -15.35 -20.79 6.74
C LEU A 71 -14.34 -21.73 6.06
N ARG A 72 -14.29 -21.70 4.72
CA ARG A 72 -13.47 -22.64 3.92
C ARG A 72 -12.00 -22.23 3.83
N ARG A 73 -11.68 -20.93 3.86
CA ARG A 73 -10.31 -20.46 3.66
C ARG A 73 -9.40 -20.93 4.78
N SER A 74 -8.22 -21.42 4.42
CA SER A 74 -7.18 -21.79 5.37
C SER A 74 -6.29 -20.60 5.69
N ARG A 75 -6.18 -20.26 6.97
CA ARG A 75 -5.27 -19.19 7.46
C ARG A 75 -3.88 -19.71 7.81
N ARG A 76 -3.70 -21.04 7.85
CA ARG A 76 -2.42 -21.67 8.21
C ARG A 76 -1.28 -21.24 7.27
N PRO A 77 -1.44 -21.21 5.93
CA PRO A 77 -0.37 -20.76 5.05
C PRO A 77 0.10 -19.33 5.34
N TRP A 78 -0.85 -18.43 5.65
CA TRP A 78 -0.53 -17.05 6.04
C TRP A 78 0.21 -16.98 7.37
N ARG A 79 -0.27 -17.68 8.40
CA ARG A 79 0.42 -17.73 9.71
C ARG A 79 1.85 -18.23 9.57
N GLU A 80 2.08 -19.26 8.75
CA GLU A 80 3.42 -19.80 8.52
C GLU A 80 4.36 -18.78 7.86
N THR A 81 3.85 -17.84 7.07
CA THR A 81 4.68 -16.78 6.48
C THR A 81 5.09 -15.67 7.46
N TYR A 82 4.46 -15.58 8.63
CA TYR A 82 4.72 -14.55 9.64
C TYR A 82 5.55 -15.06 10.83
N ILE A 83 6.07 -16.30 10.78
CA ILE A 83 6.78 -16.92 11.91
C ILE A 83 8.11 -16.22 12.24
N ASP A 84 8.83 -15.74 11.23
CA ASP A 84 10.18 -15.22 11.39
C ASP A 84 10.45 -14.04 10.44
N SER A 85 10.56 -12.84 11.02
CA SER A 85 10.88 -11.60 10.30
C SER A 85 12.30 -11.55 9.73
N SER A 86 13.18 -12.49 10.09
CA SER A 86 14.53 -12.61 9.54
C SER A 86 14.66 -13.58 8.37
N SER A 87 13.55 -14.23 7.97
CA SER A 87 13.55 -15.22 6.89
C SER A 87 13.17 -14.61 5.54
N PRO A 88 14.12 -14.45 4.59
CA PRO A 88 13.81 -13.95 3.25
C PRO A 88 12.94 -14.94 2.46
N VAL A 89 13.05 -16.24 2.74
CA VAL A 89 12.22 -17.28 2.12
C VAL A 89 10.75 -17.10 2.50
N LEU A 90 10.45 -16.84 3.78
CA LEU A 90 9.07 -16.62 4.23
C LEU A 90 8.49 -15.32 3.68
N PHE A 91 9.30 -14.25 3.64
CA PHE A 91 8.91 -12.99 3.00
C PHE A 91 8.54 -13.18 1.53
N ARG A 92 9.38 -13.87 0.75
CA ARG A 92 9.14 -14.09 -0.69
C ARG A 92 7.89 -14.92 -0.93
N ARG A 93 7.66 -15.94 -0.09
CA ARG A 93 6.43 -16.75 -0.12
C ARG A 93 5.20 -15.91 0.20
N TRP A 94 5.29 -15.05 1.22
CA TRP A 94 4.23 -14.10 1.57
C TRP A 94 3.92 -13.15 0.42
N LEU A 95 4.94 -12.51 -0.13
CA LEU A 95 4.82 -11.50 -1.18
C LEU A 95 4.22 -12.09 -2.46
N THR A 96 4.69 -13.28 -2.86
CA THR A 96 4.15 -14.00 -4.02
C THR A 96 2.67 -14.30 -3.82
N ALA A 97 2.29 -14.81 -2.65
CA ALA A 97 0.89 -15.10 -2.33
C ALA A 97 0.02 -13.85 -2.21
N LEU A 98 0.59 -12.74 -1.72
CA LEU A 98 -0.11 -11.46 -1.58
C LEU A 98 -0.39 -10.80 -2.94
N LEU A 99 0.56 -10.93 -3.87
CA LEU A 99 0.46 -10.39 -5.22
C LEU A 99 -0.12 -11.36 -6.23
N ASP A 100 -0.62 -12.52 -5.79
CA ASP A 100 -1.34 -13.48 -6.62
C ASP A 100 -2.82 -13.04 -6.80
N PRO A 101 -3.28 -12.79 -8.04
CA PRO A 101 -4.68 -12.46 -8.31
C PRO A 101 -5.68 -13.49 -7.75
N GLU A 102 -5.33 -14.78 -7.76
CA GLU A 102 -6.20 -15.86 -7.27
C GLU A 102 -6.43 -15.78 -5.75
N ARG A 103 -5.51 -15.11 -5.04
CA ARG A 103 -5.57 -14.91 -3.58
C ARG A 103 -6.08 -13.53 -3.19
N SER A 104 -6.44 -12.67 -4.13
CA SER A 104 -6.89 -11.29 -3.87
C SER A 104 -8.04 -11.20 -2.85
N ARG A 105 -8.94 -12.20 -2.82
CA ARG A 105 -10.08 -12.27 -1.88
C ARG A 105 -9.65 -12.39 -0.41
N ASP A 106 -8.44 -12.88 -0.14
CA ASP A 106 -7.91 -12.93 1.23
C ASP A 106 -7.63 -11.53 1.79
N LEU A 107 -7.23 -10.59 0.94
CA LEU A 107 -6.78 -9.25 1.33
C LEU A 107 -7.96 -8.37 1.78
N GLY A 108 -9.15 -8.63 1.24
CA GLY A 108 -10.34 -7.85 1.52
C GLY A 108 -10.29 -6.46 0.89
N GLU A 109 -10.85 -5.46 1.57
CA GLU A 109 -10.96 -4.07 1.07
C GLU A 109 -11.63 -3.97 -0.31
N SER A 110 -12.41 -4.98 -0.73
CA SER A 110 -12.99 -5.14 -2.08
C SER A 110 -11.95 -5.23 -3.20
N TYR A 111 -10.67 -5.48 -2.89
CA TYR A 111 -9.61 -5.59 -3.89
C TYR A 111 -9.88 -6.69 -4.91
N ASP A 112 -10.43 -7.83 -4.48
CA ASP A 112 -10.84 -8.95 -5.35
C ASP A 112 -11.92 -8.60 -6.37
N ARG A 113 -12.69 -7.54 -6.09
CA ARG A 113 -13.74 -7.05 -7.00
C ARG A 113 -13.21 -5.98 -7.96
N SER A 114 -12.03 -5.45 -7.71
CA SER A 114 -11.40 -4.48 -8.59
C SER A 114 -10.69 -5.20 -9.74
N PRO A 115 -10.85 -4.76 -11.01
CA PRO A 115 -10.06 -5.29 -12.11
C PRO A 115 -8.54 -5.12 -11.91
N LEU A 116 -8.12 -4.16 -11.08
CA LEU A 116 -6.72 -3.95 -10.70
C LEU A 116 -6.08 -5.21 -10.12
N SER A 117 -6.82 -6.05 -9.38
CA SER A 117 -6.27 -7.29 -8.80
C SER A 117 -5.58 -8.20 -9.83
N ARG A 118 -5.97 -8.10 -11.11
CA ARG A 118 -5.43 -8.89 -12.21
C ARG A 118 -4.08 -8.41 -12.73
N PHE A 119 -3.76 -7.12 -12.58
CA PHE A 119 -2.54 -6.55 -13.17
C PHE A 119 -1.75 -5.61 -12.25
N ALA A 120 -2.40 -4.90 -11.32
CA ALA A 120 -1.77 -4.04 -10.33
C ALA A 120 -1.60 -4.75 -8.98
N GLY A 121 -0.70 -4.23 -8.16
CA GLY A 121 -0.40 -4.70 -6.81
C GLY A 121 -1.33 -4.10 -5.77
N PHE A 122 -1.33 -4.71 -4.58
CA PHE A 122 -2.18 -4.28 -3.48
C PHE A 122 -1.80 -2.89 -2.96
N TYR A 123 -0.52 -2.49 -3.06
CA TYR A 123 -0.09 -1.15 -2.67
C TYR A 123 -0.63 -0.09 -3.63
N THR A 124 -0.51 -0.33 -4.94
CA THR A 124 -1.11 0.52 -5.98
C THR A 124 -2.62 0.64 -5.84
N TYR A 125 -3.31 -0.46 -5.53
CA TYR A 125 -4.75 -0.40 -5.25
C TYR A 125 -5.07 0.53 -4.07
N ARG A 126 -4.38 0.39 -2.93
CA ARG A 126 -4.57 1.26 -1.76
C ARG A 126 -4.23 2.71 -2.06
N TYR A 127 -3.18 2.94 -2.84
CA TYR A 127 -2.79 4.28 -3.31
C TYR A 127 -3.95 4.93 -4.06
N CYS A 128 -4.55 4.24 -5.04
CA CYS A 128 -5.68 4.76 -5.80
C CYS A 128 -6.90 4.97 -4.89
N LEU A 129 -7.18 4.00 -4.02
CA LEU A 129 -8.28 4.07 -3.06
C LEU A 129 -8.15 5.31 -2.16
N MET A 130 -6.94 5.69 -1.76
CA MET A 130 -6.69 6.81 -0.86
C MET A 130 -6.66 8.16 -1.59
N PHE A 131 -6.03 8.22 -2.75
CA PHE A 131 -5.64 9.48 -3.39
C PHE A 131 -6.48 9.88 -4.60
N HIS A 132 -7.34 9.00 -5.13
CA HIS A 132 -8.24 9.37 -6.21
C HIS A 132 -9.49 10.07 -5.65
N ARG A 133 -10.02 11.05 -6.40
CA ARG A 133 -11.22 11.81 -6.02
C ARG A 133 -12.43 10.90 -5.79
N THR A 134 -12.58 9.86 -6.62
CA THR A 134 -13.65 8.84 -6.52
C THR A 134 -13.06 7.44 -6.64
N VAL A 135 -13.84 6.40 -6.34
CA VAL A 135 -13.41 4.99 -6.43
C VAL A 135 -14.17 4.17 -7.46
N GLU A 136 -15.21 4.74 -8.07
CA GLU A 136 -16.10 4.01 -8.99
C GLU A 136 -15.32 3.39 -10.16
N HIS A 137 -14.36 4.13 -10.70
CA HIS A 137 -13.46 3.68 -11.76
C HIS A 137 -12.62 2.44 -11.41
N LEU A 138 -12.45 2.14 -10.11
CA LEU A 138 -11.75 0.95 -9.64
C LEU A 138 -12.63 -0.32 -9.71
N TYR A 139 -13.92 -0.19 -9.98
CA TYR A 139 -14.89 -1.30 -9.93
C TYR A 139 -15.81 -1.40 -11.14
N ASN A 140 -15.96 -0.31 -11.91
CA ASN A 140 -16.87 -0.26 -13.06
C ASN A 140 -16.28 -0.88 -14.36
N GLY A 141 -14.99 -1.23 -14.36
CA GLY A 141 -14.30 -1.81 -15.51
C GLY A 141 -13.52 -0.82 -16.39
N ASP A 142 -13.60 0.49 -16.12
CA ASP A 142 -12.92 1.53 -16.91
C ASP A 142 -11.39 1.38 -16.88
N VAL A 143 -10.86 0.89 -15.75
CA VAL A 143 -9.44 0.66 -15.56
C VAL A 143 -9.16 -0.85 -15.62
N CYS A 144 -8.64 -1.30 -16.75
CA CYS A 144 -8.46 -2.73 -17.04
C CYS A 144 -7.00 -3.13 -17.33
N ASN A 145 -6.09 -2.16 -17.41
CA ASN A 145 -4.66 -2.38 -17.67
C ASN A 145 -3.81 -1.20 -17.14
N GLN A 146 -2.48 -1.30 -17.24
CA GLN A 146 -1.56 -0.28 -16.73
C GLN A 146 -1.75 1.10 -17.40
N GLU A 147 -2.04 1.14 -18.70
CA GLU A 147 -2.21 2.39 -19.43
C GLU A 147 -3.47 3.16 -18.96
N SER A 148 -4.61 2.48 -18.91
CA SER A 148 -5.86 3.03 -18.38
C SER A 148 -5.74 3.45 -16.91
N LEU A 149 -4.93 2.74 -16.12
CA LEU A 149 -4.64 3.11 -14.74
C LEU A 149 -3.82 4.41 -14.64
N MET A 150 -2.80 4.57 -15.48
CA MET A 150 -2.00 5.81 -15.55
C MET A 150 -2.84 7.00 -15.99
N GLU A 151 -3.78 6.82 -16.93
CA GLU A 151 -4.73 7.86 -17.33
C GLU A 151 -5.67 8.23 -16.18
N ALA A 152 -6.22 7.22 -15.49
CA ALA A 152 -7.10 7.46 -14.34
C ALA A 152 -6.37 8.20 -13.22
N ASP A 153 -5.12 7.83 -12.90
CA ASP A 153 -4.31 8.53 -11.90
C ASP A 153 -4.06 10.00 -12.30
N ARG A 154 -3.69 10.27 -13.56
CA ARG A 154 -3.51 11.66 -14.04
C ARG A 154 -4.77 12.52 -13.89
N ARG A 155 -5.94 11.94 -14.08
CA ARG A 155 -7.22 12.66 -14.02
C ARG A 155 -7.81 12.77 -12.62
N LEU A 156 -7.63 11.76 -11.79
CA LEU A 156 -8.38 11.61 -10.54
C LEU A 156 -7.54 11.81 -9.29
N ASN A 157 -6.21 11.77 -9.38
CA ASN A 157 -5.36 11.97 -8.22
C ASN A 157 -5.47 13.41 -7.71
N ILE A 158 -5.80 13.56 -6.42
CA ILE A 158 -6.03 14.86 -5.78
C ILE A 158 -4.78 15.42 -5.09
N ILE A 159 -3.69 14.66 -5.03
CA ILE A 159 -2.48 15.04 -4.32
C ILE A 159 -1.66 16.01 -5.17
N GLN A 160 -1.44 17.20 -4.63
CA GLN A 160 -0.68 18.28 -5.28
C GLN A 160 0.80 18.20 -4.93
N TYR A 161 1.12 17.67 -3.75
CA TYR A 161 2.48 17.49 -3.29
C TYR A 161 2.68 16.13 -2.61
N MET A 162 3.59 15.32 -3.15
CA MET A 162 3.86 13.98 -2.63
C MET A 162 5.20 13.95 -1.90
N LEU A 163 5.15 13.68 -0.61
CA LEU A 163 6.31 13.46 0.26
C LEU A 163 6.84 12.05 0.04
N ARG A 164 8.11 11.91 -0.30
CA ARG A 164 8.78 10.61 -0.29
C ARG A 164 9.26 10.30 1.12
N THR A 165 8.92 9.12 1.64
CA THR A 165 9.23 8.77 3.04
C THR A 165 10.74 8.71 3.32
N GLU A 166 11.53 8.32 2.33
CA GLU A 166 12.99 8.32 2.39
C GLU A 166 13.59 9.73 2.53
N ASP A 167 12.92 10.75 2.00
CA ASP A 167 13.32 12.16 2.00
C ASP A 167 12.32 13.03 2.80
N LEU A 168 11.71 12.46 3.84
CA LEU A 168 10.55 13.06 4.52
C LEU A 168 10.86 14.46 5.09
N THR A 169 12.04 14.63 5.69
CA THR A 169 12.45 15.88 6.33
C THR A 169 12.55 17.02 5.32
N ASP A 170 13.31 16.81 4.24
CA ASP A 170 13.44 17.79 3.15
C ASP A 170 12.08 18.04 2.48
N GLY A 171 11.29 16.97 2.30
CA GLY A 171 9.96 17.06 1.74
C GLY A 171 9.01 17.93 2.58
N ILE A 172 9.09 17.86 3.93
CA ILE A 172 8.29 18.69 4.83
C ILE A 172 8.70 20.16 4.72
N LEU A 173 10.01 20.45 4.68
CA LEU A 173 10.51 21.81 4.51
C LEU A 173 9.99 22.42 3.20
N GLU A 174 10.09 21.68 2.10
CA GLU A 174 9.58 22.12 0.80
C GLU A 174 8.04 22.28 0.80
N LEU A 175 7.30 21.41 1.48
CA LEU A 175 5.84 21.55 1.62
C LEU A 175 5.46 22.84 2.35
N LEU A 176 6.15 23.16 3.44
CA LEU A 176 5.91 24.37 4.23
C LEU A 176 6.25 25.62 3.43
N GLU A 177 7.37 25.63 2.71
CA GLU A 177 7.73 26.73 1.79
C GLU A 177 6.66 26.92 0.70
N ARG A 178 6.18 25.82 0.09
CA ARG A 178 5.08 25.86 -0.90
C ARG A 178 3.77 26.38 -0.31
N ALA A 179 3.50 26.10 0.97
CA ALA A 179 2.34 26.61 1.69
C ALA A 179 2.46 28.10 2.06
N GLY A 180 3.55 28.77 1.68
CA GLY A 180 3.82 30.16 2.03
C GLY A 180 4.23 30.36 3.49
N ILE A 181 4.62 29.29 4.18
CA ILE A 181 5.05 29.34 5.58
C ILE A 181 6.56 29.62 5.58
N THR A 182 6.94 30.78 6.10
CA THR A 182 8.36 31.12 6.29
C THR A 182 8.89 30.37 7.50
N ILE A 183 9.93 29.56 7.31
CA ILE A 183 10.63 28.86 8.38
C ILE A 183 11.92 29.62 8.67
N ASP A 184 12.11 30.04 9.92
CA ASP A 184 13.40 30.61 10.34
C ASP A 184 14.50 29.53 10.41
N SER A 185 15.76 29.97 10.50
CA SER A 185 16.90 29.07 10.51
C SER A 185 16.89 28.09 11.68
N ASN A 186 16.40 28.51 12.85
CA ASN A 186 16.43 27.68 14.05
C ASN A 186 15.41 26.53 13.94
N VAL A 187 14.19 26.82 13.49
CA VAL A 187 13.16 25.79 13.26
C VAL A 187 13.59 24.84 12.15
N ARG A 188 14.25 25.35 11.10
CA ARG A 188 14.82 24.50 10.04
C ARG A 188 15.84 23.52 10.60
N ASP A 189 16.76 24.01 11.43
CA ASP A 189 17.78 23.17 12.07
C ASP A 189 17.16 22.15 13.02
N GLU A 190 16.13 22.53 13.79
CA GLU A 190 15.37 21.62 14.64
C GLU A 190 14.73 20.48 13.83
N ILE A 191 14.06 20.80 12.71
CA ILE A 191 13.42 19.80 11.84
C ILE A 191 14.48 18.84 11.25
N LEU A 192 15.64 19.35 10.86
CA LEU A 192 16.73 18.54 10.28
C LEU A 192 17.31 17.52 11.26
N VAL A 193 17.32 17.82 12.56
CA VAL A 193 17.83 16.91 13.59
C VAL A 193 16.77 16.00 14.21
N MET A 194 15.50 16.12 13.80
CA MET A 194 14.43 15.27 14.33
C MET A 194 14.62 13.80 13.94
N ASN A 195 14.55 12.92 14.94
CA ASN A 195 14.54 11.48 14.73
C ASN A 195 13.20 11.03 14.15
N ARG A 196 13.23 10.01 13.29
CA ARG A 196 12.03 9.36 12.76
C ARG A 196 11.25 8.71 13.91
N THR A 197 9.96 9.02 14.04
CA THR A 197 9.10 8.53 15.15
C THR A 197 8.70 7.06 15.03
N ASN A 198 8.84 6.45 13.84
CA ASN A 198 8.53 5.03 13.60
C ASN A 198 9.54 4.43 12.60
N PRO A 199 10.81 4.26 13.00
CA PRO A 199 11.77 3.56 12.15
C PRO A 199 11.31 2.11 12.00
N SER A 200 11.44 1.55 10.80
CA SER A 200 11.10 0.15 10.55
C SER A 200 11.86 -0.75 11.54
N SER A 201 11.17 -1.72 12.17
CA SER A 201 11.78 -2.76 13.02
C SER A 201 12.68 -3.74 12.25
N ARG A 202 12.98 -3.47 10.97
CA ARG A 202 13.69 -4.39 10.09
C ARG A 202 15.14 -4.52 10.52
N LYS A 203 15.58 -5.76 10.72
CA LYS A 203 16.94 -6.10 11.17
C LYS A 203 17.99 -6.07 10.05
N LYS A 204 17.55 -6.03 8.79
CA LYS A 204 18.38 -6.20 7.59
C LYS A 204 18.02 -5.18 6.52
N ASP A 205 18.93 -4.98 5.58
CA ASP A 205 18.66 -4.19 4.39
C ASP A 205 17.53 -4.81 3.54
N ILE A 206 16.83 -4.00 2.74
CA ILE A 206 15.75 -4.50 1.88
C ILE A 206 16.25 -5.54 0.86
N SER A 207 17.48 -5.39 0.36
CA SER A 207 18.12 -6.31 -0.59
C SER A 207 18.21 -7.74 -0.07
N PHE A 208 18.30 -7.93 1.24
CA PHE A 208 18.34 -9.24 1.88
C PHE A 208 17.05 -10.04 1.64
N TYR A 209 15.90 -9.38 1.61
CA TYR A 209 14.59 -10.03 1.52
C TYR A 209 14.20 -10.39 0.08
N TYR A 210 14.67 -9.63 -0.90
CA TYR A 210 14.32 -9.85 -2.30
C TYR A 210 15.29 -10.80 -3.00
N ASP A 211 14.76 -11.50 -3.99
CA ASP A 211 15.53 -12.02 -5.12
C ASP A 211 15.05 -11.32 -6.39
N LYS A 212 15.66 -11.65 -7.54
CA LYS A 212 15.29 -11.05 -8.82
C LYS A 212 13.79 -11.25 -9.14
N ALA A 213 13.26 -12.46 -8.94
CA ALA A 213 11.88 -12.77 -9.30
C ALA A 213 10.87 -11.95 -8.49
N THR A 214 11.07 -11.86 -7.17
CA THR A 214 10.20 -11.08 -6.28
C THR A 214 10.39 -9.58 -6.42
N SER A 215 11.61 -9.12 -6.75
CA SER A 215 11.89 -7.74 -7.08
C SER A 215 11.15 -7.31 -8.36
N ASP A 216 11.25 -8.12 -9.42
CA ASP A 216 10.56 -7.91 -10.69
C ASP A 216 9.03 -7.97 -10.50
N LEU A 217 8.53 -8.86 -9.65
CA LEU A 217 7.11 -8.97 -9.33
C LEU A 217 6.56 -7.65 -8.76
N VAL A 218 7.24 -7.04 -7.79
CA VAL A 218 6.84 -5.73 -7.24
C VAL A 218 6.95 -4.64 -8.30
N GLY A 219 8.04 -4.62 -9.08
CA GLY A 219 8.23 -3.66 -10.16
C GLY A 219 7.08 -3.68 -11.18
N ASN A 220 6.59 -4.87 -11.52
CA ASN A 220 5.50 -5.07 -12.47
C ASN A 220 4.12 -4.76 -11.86
N ARG A 221 3.85 -5.25 -10.65
CA ARG A 221 2.54 -5.10 -10.01
C ARG A 221 2.32 -3.66 -9.54
N ASP A 222 3.35 -2.98 -9.05
CA ASP A 222 3.25 -1.60 -8.56
C ASP A 222 3.87 -0.57 -9.53
N ALA A 223 3.86 -0.89 -10.83
CA ALA A 223 4.43 -0.09 -11.90
C ALA A 223 3.96 1.37 -11.91
N LEU A 224 2.69 1.65 -11.54
CA LEU A 224 2.19 3.03 -11.42
C LEU A 224 3.07 3.85 -10.47
N ILE A 225 3.25 3.37 -9.24
CA ILE A 225 4.01 4.08 -8.19
C ILE A 225 5.50 4.08 -8.55
N VAL A 226 6.03 2.96 -9.03
CA VAL A 226 7.44 2.82 -9.42
C VAL A 226 7.81 3.86 -10.48
N ASN A 227 7.04 3.91 -11.57
CA ASN A 227 7.33 4.79 -12.70
C ASN A 227 7.06 6.26 -12.34
N LYS A 228 5.95 6.54 -11.64
CA LYS A 228 5.56 7.92 -11.29
C LYS A 228 6.58 8.62 -10.40
N TYR A 229 7.22 7.89 -9.49
CA TYR A 229 8.16 8.46 -8.51
C TYR A 229 9.62 8.07 -8.76
N GLY A 230 9.92 7.36 -9.85
CA GLY A 230 11.28 6.99 -10.24
C GLY A 230 11.95 6.01 -9.28
N TYR A 231 11.18 5.16 -8.61
CA TYR A 231 11.72 4.16 -7.69
C TYR A 231 12.54 3.11 -8.44
N ARG A 232 13.62 2.65 -7.81
CA ARG A 232 14.48 1.60 -8.35
C ARG A 232 14.38 0.33 -7.53
N PRO A 233 14.46 -0.85 -8.18
CA PRO A 233 14.51 -2.11 -7.46
C PRO A 233 15.75 -2.18 -6.57
N PRO A 234 15.70 -2.94 -5.46
CA PRO A 234 16.87 -3.21 -4.64
C PRO A 234 17.94 -3.94 -5.46
N GLN A 235 19.21 -3.60 -5.22
CA GLN A 235 20.33 -4.35 -5.80
C GLN A 235 20.40 -5.72 -5.11
N THR A 236 19.97 -6.77 -5.80
CA THR A 236 20.13 -8.14 -5.32
C THR A 236 21.45 -8.69 -5.83
N ASP A 237 22.34 -9.11 -4.93
CA ASP A 237 23.54 -9.84 -5.33
C ASP A 237 23.12 -11.10 -6.10
N ALA A 238 23.66 -11.28 -7.30
CA ALA A 238 23.49 -12.52 -8.05
C ALA A 238 24.22 -13.63 -7.27
N LYS A 239 23.45 -14.45 -6.55
CA LYS A 239 23.93 -15.72 -5.98
C LYS A 239 23.38 -16.88 -6.80
#